data_AF-A0A0A1F901-F1
#
_entry.id   AF-A0A0A1F901-F1
#
_cell.length_a   1.000
_cell.length_b   1.000
_cell.length_c   1.000
_cell.angle_alpha   90.00
_cell.angle_beta   90.00
_cell.angle_gamma   90.00
#
_symmetry.space_group_name_H-M   'P 1'
#
loop_
_entity.id
_entity.type
_entity.pdbx_description
1 polymer ?
#
loop_
_entity_poly.entity_id
_entity_poly.type
_entity_poly.pdbx_seq_one_letter_code
_entity_poly.pdbx_strand_id
1 'polypeptide(L)' 'MDPKKEAINKSMVVVRIDHEEKATFKQLLIDSEGTMMLQALNPSHVPRIMTIPEGSRIVGVVIGKWVPE' A
#
# COMPACT_ATOMS: atom_id res chain seq x y z
N MET A 1 -0.42 -3.86 -12.15
CA MET A 1 0.07 -2.69 -11.37
C MET A 1 1.00 -1.87 -12.25
N ASP A 2 1.15 -0.59 -11.96
CA ASP A 2 2.08 0.30 -12.65
C ASP A 2 3.13 0.84 -11.66
N PRO A 3 4.42 0.45 -11.80
CA PRO A 3 5.53 0.96 -10.98
C PRO A 3 5.89 2.42 -11.24
N LYS A 4 5.54 2.97 -12.41
CA LYS A 4 5.87 4.35 -12.80
C LYS A 4 4.78 5.34 -12.40
N LYS A 5 3.61 4.85 -12.02
CA LYS A 5 2.51 5.68 -11.56
C LYS A 5 2.80 6.21 -10.15
N GLU A 6 2.68 7.52 -9.98
CA GLU A 6 2.80 8.18 -8.69
C GLU A 6 1.73 7.68 -7.71
N ALA A 7 2.15 7.36 -6.48
CA ALA A 7 1.27 6.92 -5.42
C ALA A 7 0.71 8.12 -4.66
N ILE A 8 -0.55 8.46 -4.92
CA ILE A 8 -1.26 9.56 -4.26
C ILE A 8 -2.19 9.05 -3.15
N ASN A 9 -2.71 9.96 -2.33
CA ASN A 9 -3.68 9.62 -1.28
C ASN A 9 -4.82 8.74 -1.83
N LYS A 10 -5.20 7.71 -1.06
CA LYS A 10 -6.20 6.68 -1.38
C LYS A 10 -5.81 5.70 -2.47
N SER A 11 -4.61 5.79 -3.07
CA SER A 11 -4.12 4.81 -4.04
C SER A 11 -4.04 3.41 -3.44
N MET A 12 -4.38 2.42 -4.24
CA MET A 12 -4.10 1.01 -3.93
C MET A 12 -2.64 0.72 -4.27
N VAL A 13 -1.84 0.28 -3.30
CA VAL A 13 -0.38 0.15 -3.46
C VAL A 13 0.11 -1.24 -3.07
N VAL A 14 1.17 -1.67 -3.74
CA VAL A 14 1.99 -2.82 -3.31
C VAL A 14 3.20 -2.28 -2.57
N VAL A 15 3.40 -2.71 -1.33
CA VAL A 15 4.51 -2.30 -0.47
C VAL A 15 5.40 -3.51 -0.20
N ARG A 16 6.71 -3.31 -0.25
CA ARG A 16 7.70 -4.30 0.17
C ARG A 16 8.49 -3.74 1.35
N ILE A 17 8.68 -4.55 2.37
CA ILE A 17 9.52 -4.24 3.53
C ILE A 17 10.89 -4.86 3.23
N ASP A 18 11.98 -4.10 3.31
CA ASP A 18 13.29 -4.56 2.82
C ASP A 18 13.82 -5.80 3.57
N HIS A 19 13.35 -6.05 4.80
CA HIS A 19 13.69 -7.23 5.61
C HIS A 19 12.69 -8.39 5.49
N GLU A 20 11.59 -8.22 4.74
CA GLU A 20 10.64 -9.29 4.45
C GLU A 20 10.69 -9.64 2.96
N GLU A 21 10.74 -10.94 2.65
CA GLU A 21 10.58 -11.42 1.27
C GLU A 21 9.15 -11.22 0.73
N LYS A 22 8.23 -10.70 1.55
CA LYS A 22 6.81 -10.58 1.23
C LYS A 22 6.47 -9.14 0.85
N ALA A 23 5.78 -9.01 -0.28
CA ALA A 23 5.06 -7.80 -0.63
C ALA A 23 3.63 -7.86 -0.07
N THR A 24 3.09 -6.73 0.38
CA THR A 24 1.73 -6.62 0.89
C THR A 24 0.90 -5.66 0.06
N PHE A 25 -0.40 -5.92 -0.04
CA PHE A 25 -1.35 -5.08 -0.73
C PHE A 25 -2.17 -4.25 0.28
N LYS A 26 -2.08 -2.92 0.18
CA LYS A 26 -2.68 -1.96 1.12
C LYS A 26 -3.23 -0.74 0.37
N GLN A 27 -4.03 0.08 1.05
CA GLN A 27 -4.37 1.43 0.60
C GLN A 27 -3.40 2.44 1.23
N LEU A 28 -2.87 3.36 0.44
CA LEU A 28 -2.07 4.49 0.91
C LEU A 28 -2.99 5.60 1.44
N LEU A 29 -2.74 6.06 2.65
CA LEU A 29 -3.36 7.25 3.22
C LEU A 29 -2.28 8.32 3.39
N ILE A 30 -2.58 9.55 2.98
CA ILE A 30 -1.73 10.71 3.21
C ILE A 30 -2.59 11.74 3.94
N ASP A 31 -2.12 12.22 5.09
CA ASP A 31 -2.80 13.25 5.87
C ASP A 31 -2.48 14.67 5.36
N SER A 32 -2.99 15.70 6.04
CA SER A 32 -2.77 17.11 5.68
C SER A 32 -1.33 17.58 5.85
N GLU A 33 -0.52 16.88 6.65
CA GLU A 33 0.88 17.20 6.90
C GLU A 33 1.82 16.41 5.97
N GLY A 34 1.28 15.50 5.14
CA GLY A 34 2.03 14.66 4.22
C GLY A 34 2.48 13.34 4.81
N THR A 35 2.05 12.99 6.03
CA THR A 35 2.39 11.71 6.66
C THR A 35 1.73 10.56 5.91
N MET A 36 2.54 9.58 5.50
CA MET A 36 2.08 8.41 4.78
C MET A 36 1.79 7.24 5.73
N MET A 37 0.61 6.65 5.57
CA MET A 37 0.13 5.50 6.33
C MET A 37 -0.44 4.43 5.38
N LEU A 38 -0.51 3.20 5.87
CA LEU A 38 -1.07 2.06 5.14
C LEU A 38 -2.33 1.58 5.84
N GLN A 39 -3.38 1.38 5.05
CA GLN A 39 -4.62 0.78 5.50
C GLN A 39 -4.78 -0.62 4.91
N ALA A 40 -5.02 -1.60 5.79
CA ALA A 40 -5.38 -2.95 5.40
C ALA A 40 -6.79 -3.00 4.81
N LEU A 41 -6.92 -3.63 3.65
CA LEU A 41 -8.21 -3.78 2.98
C LEU A 41 -9.11 -4.80 3.69
N ASN A 42 -8.51 -5.86 4.24
CA ASN A 42 -9.22 -6.82 5.08
C ASN A 42 -9.71 -6.15 6.38
N PRO A 43 -11.03 -6.07 6.63
CA PRO A 43 -11.58 -5.50 7.87
C PRO A 43 -11.14 -6.22 9.15
N SER A 44 -10.84 -7.51 9.07
CA SER A 44 -10.42 -8.32 10.22
C SER A 44 -8.95 -8.10 10.62
N HIS A 45 -8.18 -7.33 9.85
CA HIS A 45 -6.78 -7.07 10.17
C HIS A 45 -6.65 -5.97 11.23
N VAL A 46 -5.93 -6.26 12.31
CA VAL A 46 -5.72 -5.35 13.44
C VAL A 46 -4.21 -5.16 13.68
N PRO A 47 -3.69 -3.92 13.74
CA PRO A 47 -4.40 -2.67 13.47
C PRO A 47 -4.73 -2.51 11.98
N ARG A 48 -5.84 -1.83 11.67
CA ARG A 48 -6.27 -1.65 10.28
C ARG A 48 -5.51 -0.53 9.57
N ILE A 49 -5.07 0.48 10.30
CA ILE A 49 -4.22 1.56 9.82
C ILE A 49 -2.91 1.48 10.59
N MET A 50 -1.79 1.60 9.88
CA MET A 50 -0.45 1.59 10.44
C MET A 50 0.43 2.61 9.73
N THR A 51 1.45 3.10 10.41
CA THR A 51 2.53 3.84 9.75
C THR A 51 3.25 2.92 8.77
N ILE A 52 3.91 3.51 7.76
CA ILE A 52 4.78 2.75 6.88
C ILE A 52 5.98 2.25 7.72
N PRO A 53 6.21 0.92 7.82
CA PRO A 53 7.35 0.40 8.56
C PRO A 53 8.66 0.92 7.99
N GLU A 54 9.66 1.15 8.84
CA GLU A 54 10.99 1.56 8.40
C GLU A 54 11.58 0.57 7.39
N GLY A 55 12.29 1.07 6.37
CA GLY A 55 12.81 0.25 5.28
C GLY A 55 11.74 -0.29 4.32
N SER A 56 10.50 0.21 4.39
CA SER A 56 9.48 -0.13 3.40
C SER A 56 9.54 0.78 2.19
N ARG A 57 9.23 0.20 1.02
CA ARG A 57 9.10 0.92 -0.24
C ARG A 57 7.81 0.58 -0.96
N ILE A 58 7.17 1.59 -1.52
CA ILE A 58 6.06 1.42 -2.46
C ILE A 58 6.65 0.93 -3.78
N VAL A 59 6.24 -0.27 -4.21
CA VAL A 59 6.73 -0.90 -5.45
C VAL A 59 5.92 -0.47 -6.66
N GLY A 60 4.67 -0.07 -6.45
CA GLY A 60 3.83 0.54 -7.49
C GLY A 60 2.35 0.60 -7.12
N VAL A 61 1.60 1.24 -8.01
CA VAL A 61 0.16 1.50 -7.84
C VAL A 61 -0.65 0.42 -8.57
N VAL A 62 -1.67 -0.12 -7.90
CA VAL A 62 -2.61 -1.07 -8.50
C VAL A 62 -3.64 -0.29 -9.32
N ILE A 63 -3.71 -0.62 -10.62
CA ILE A 63 -4.54 0.07 -11.61
C ILE A 63 -5.75 -0.76 -12.08
N GLY A 64 -5.89 -1.98 -11.59
CA GLY A 64 -6.97 -2.88 -11.98
C GLY A 64 -6.81 -4.26 -11.37
N LYS A 65 -7.89 -5.05 -11.47
CA LYS A 65 -7.91 -6.46 -11.15
C LYS A 65 -8.44 -7.22 -12.36
N TRP A 66 -7.94 -8.42 -12.60
CA TRP A 66 -8.49 -9.33 -13.58
C TRP A 66 -9.26 -10.44 -12.85
N VAL A 67 -10.40 -10.86 -13.41
CA VAL A 67 -11.21 -11.96 -12.89
C VAL A 67 -11.44 -12.92 -14.06
N PRO A 68 -11.00 -14.19 -13.97
CA PRO A 68 -11.34 -15.20 -14.99
C PRO A 68 -12.85 -15.43 -15.02
N GLU A 69 -13.35 -15.74 -16.21
CA GLU A 69 -14.72 -16.24 -16.43
C GLU A 69 -14.93 -17.64 -15.85
#